data_AF-A0A7S2XXQ2-F1
#
_entry.id   AF-A0A7S2XXQ2-F1
#
_cell.length_a   1.000
_cell.length_b   1.000
_cell.length_c   1.000
_cell.angle_alpha   90.00
_cell.angle_beta   90.00
_cell.angle_gamma   90.00
#
_symmetry.space_group_name_H-M   'P 1'
#
loop_
_entity.id
_entity.type
_entity.pdbx_description
1 polymer ?
#
loop_
_entity_poly.entity_id
_entity_poly.type
_entity_poly.pdbx_seq_one_letter_code
_entity_poly.pdbx_strand_id
1 'polypeptide(L)'
;MIELLTEPLIHIILSTWCPYKSFKAIQSPTPDDDKQWLTFWVVYCLMSTLETVVDRIAFLVPFYYEIKFVIYMWLIFLGGATWVYDRLEPLLEKLEDSMEKQLDNLPPELKDEFNKVGSAEWMKKAAANSSEYISKYGKDAYETAMAMAIKQSVDSADTSKKTK
;
A
#
# COMPACT_ATOMS: atom_id res chain seq x y z
N MET A 1 -30.36 14.45 4.78
CA MET A 1 -30.34 14.51 6.26
C MET A 1 -29.40 13.48 6.85
N ILE A 2 -29.40 12.22 6.37
CA ILE A 2 -28.44 11.17 6.77
C ILE A 2 -27.01 11.50 6.28
N GLU A 3 -26.85 11.95 5.04
CA GLU A 3 -25.54 12.34 4.45
C GLU A 3 -24.77 13.43 5.25
N LEU A 4 -25.50 14.33 5.93
CA LEU A 4 -24.90 15.41 6.73
C LEU A 4 -24.29 14.89 8.05
N LEU A 5 -24.74 13.72 8.51
CA LEU A 5 -24.28 13.09 9.76
C LEU A 5 -23.27 11.98 9.52
N THR A 6 -23.38 11.24 8.42
CA THR A 6 -22.50 10.09 8.13
C THR A 6 -21.06 10.51 7.84
N GLU A 7 -20.85 11.56 7.03
CA GLU A 7 -19.51 12.03 6.65
C GLU A 7 -18.64 12.47 7.85
N PRO A 8 -19.08 13.37 8.75
CA PRO A 8 -18.26 13.78 9.89
C PRO A 8 -18.03 12.63 10.88
N LEU A 9 -18.99 11.71 11.05
CA LEU A 9 -18.83 10.56 11.93
C LEU A 9 -17.79 9.57 11.40
N ILE A 10 -17.81 9.28 10.09
CA ILE A 10 -16.80 8.44 9.45
C ILE A 10 -15.42 9.07 9.62
N HIS A 11 -15.28 10.38 9.37
CA HIS A 11 -14.01 11.07 9.56
C HIS A 11 -13.48 11.00 11.00
N ILE A 12 -14.34 11.17 12.01
CA ILE A 12 -13.93 11.09 13.43
C ILE A 12 -13.49 9.66 13.80
N ILE A 13 -14.22 8.64 13.32
CA ILE A 13 -13.88 7.23 13.57
C ILE A 13 -12.56 6.86 12.87
N LEU A 14 -12.39 7.29 11.62
CA LEU A 14 -11.17 7.08 10.85
C LEU A 14 -9.96 7.83 11.42
N SER A 15 -10.15 9.04 11.94
CA SER A 15 -9.05 9.85 12.49
C SER A 15 -8.62 9.41 13.88
N THR A 16 -9.51 8.79 14.65
CA THR A 16 -9.30 8.58 16.09
C THR A 16 -9.29 7.10 16.47
N TRP A 17 -10.30 6.35 16.06
CA TRP A 17 -10.46 4.95 16.47
C TRP A 17 -9.59 4.00 15.66
N CYS A 18 -9.52 4.18 14.34
CA CYS A 18 -8.68 3.33 13.47
C CYS A 18 -7.18 3.45 13.80
N PRO A 19 -6.60 4.64 14.04
CA PRO A 19 -5.19 4.76 14.41
C PRO A 19 -4.91 4.20 15.79
N TYR A 20 -5.82 4.40 16.75
CA TYR A 20 -5.71 3.80 18.08
C TYR A 20 -5.69 2.25 18.01
N LYS A 21 -6.58 1.67 17.20
CA LYS A 21 -6.63 0.22 16.98
C LYS A 21 -5.41 -0.30 16.23
N SER A 22 -4.94 0.41 15.21
CA SER A 22 -3.72 0.08 14.46
C SER A 22 -2.49 0.10 15.39
N PHE A 23 -2.38 1.12 16.25
CA PHE A 23 -1.29 1.22 17.23
C PHE A 23 -1.32 0.09 18.26
N LYS A 24 -2.52 -0.35 18.66
CA LYS A 24 -2.70 -1.47 19.58
C LYS A 24 -2.42 -2.82 18.90
N ALA A 25 -2.74 -2.96 17.61
CA ALA A 25 -2.43 -4.15 16.81
C ALA A 25 -0.91 -4.34 16.70
N ILE A 26 -0.16 -3.27 16.41
CA ILE A 26 1.32 -3.30 16.28
C ILE A 26 1.99 -3.72 17.59
N GLN A 27 1.38 -3.42 18.75
CA GLN A 27 1.87 -3.84 20.06
C GLN A 27 1.42 -5.25 20.47
N SER A 28 0.48 -5.84 19.74
CA SER A 28 0.01 -7.18 20.00
C SER A 28 1.00 -8.22 19.45
N PRO A 29 1.28 -9.30 20.20
CA PRO A 29 2.10 -10.40 19.67
C PRO A 29 1.43 -11.14 18.50
N THR A 30 0.09 -11.05 18.35
CA THR A 30 -0.69 -11.72 17.29
C THR A 30 -0.60 -10.98 15.94
N PRO A 31 0.01 -11.58 14.90
CA PRO A 31 0.21 -10.92 13.60
C PRO A 31 -1.08 -10.79 12.75
N ASP A 32 -2.17 -11.46 13.12
CA ASP A 32 -3.42 -11.42 12.36
C ASP A 32 -4.17 -10.09 12.50
N ASP A 33 -4.00 -9.40 13.63
CA ASP A 33 -4.61 -8.09 13.86
C ASP A 33 -3.97 -7.02 12.96
N ASP A 34 -2.65 -7.09 12.76
CA ASP A 34 -1.90 -6.16 11.90
C ASP A 34 -2.36 -6.23 10.44
N LYS A 35 -2.58 -7.45 9.93
CA LYS A 35 -3.05 -7.69 8.57
C LYS A 35 -4.43 -7.08 8.32
N GLN A 36 -5.32 -7.16 9.30
CA GLN A 36 -6.67 -6.62 9.19
C GLN A 36 -6.65 -5.08 9.07
N TRP A 37 -5.91 -4.39 9.95
CA TRP A 37 -5.85 -2.93 9.93
C TRP A 37 -5.06 -2.39 8.74
N LEU A 38 -3.97 -3.04 8.33
CA LEU A 38 -3.19 -2.61 7.17
C LEU A 38 -3.96 -2.79 5.87
N THR A 39 -4.65 -3.92 5.69
CA THR A 39 -5.49 -4.15 4.51
C THR A 39 -6.67 -3.18 4.47
N PHE A 40 -7.24 -2.86 5.64
CA PHE A 40 -8.24 -1.81 5.76
C PHE A 40 -7.73 -0.46 5.20
N TRP A 41 -6.52 -0.03 5.59
CA TRP A 41 -5.95 1.22 5.09
C TRP A 41 -5.68 1.21 3.58
N VAL A 42 -5.20 0.10 3.02
CA VAL A 42 -4.98 -0.04 1.57
C VAL A 42 -6.29 0.11 0.80
N VAL A 43 -7.34 -0.60 1.23
CA VAL A 43 -8.66 -0.51 0.59
C VAL A 43 -9.28 0.87 0.79
N TYR A 44 -9.10 1.50 1.96
CA TYR A 44 -9.53 2.87 2.21
C TYR A 44 -8.88 3.87 1.25
N CYS A 45 -7.57 3.76 1.00
CA CYS A 45 -6.88 4.62 0.04
C CYS A 45 -7.36 4.40 -1.41
N LEU A 46 -7.59 3.14 -1.81
CA LEU A 46 -8.17 2.80 -3.11
C LEU A 46 -9.58 3.37 -3.26
N MET A 47 -10.42 3.21 -2.24
CA MET A 47 -11.76 3.77 -2.21
C MET A 47 -11.74 5.29 -2.23
N SER A 48 -10.87 5.96 -1.47
CA SER A 48 -10.73 7.42 -1.49
C SER A 48 -10.32 7.96 -2.86
N THR A 49 -9.47 7.23 -3.58
CA THR A 49 -9.12 7.55 -4.97
C THR A 49 -10.31 7.38 -5.91
N LEU A 50 -11.06 6.27 -5.74
CA LEU A 50 -12.29 6.03 -6.49
C LEU A 50 -13.35 7.07 -6.17
N GLU A 51 -13.49 7.51 -4.92
CA GLU A 51 -14.42 8.57 -4.51
C GLU A 51 -14.18 9.85 -5.29
N THR A 52 -12.92 10.24 -5.49
CA THR A 52 -12.58 11.43 -6.28
C THR A 52 -13.07 11.32 -7.73
N VAL A 53 -13.07 10.11 -8.29
CA VAL A 53 -13.54 9.83 -9.66
C VAL A 53 -15.06 9.69 -9.69
N VAL A 54 -15.62 9.00 -8.70
CA VAL A 54 -17.04 8.65 -8.63
C VAL A 54 -17.86 9.85 -8.20
N ASP A 55 -17.38 10.77 -7.37
CA ASP A 55 -18.05 12.04 -7.06
C ASP A 55 -18.34 12.86 -8.34
N ARG A 56 -17.51 12.70 -9.39
CA ARG A 56 -17.77 13.33 -10.69
C ARG A 56 -18.90 12.68 -11.49
N ILE A 57 -19.29 11.46 -11.15
CA ILE A 57 -20.28 10.63 -11.85
C ILE A 57 -21.49 10.30 -10.94
N ALA A 58 -21.38 10.55 -9.63
CA ALA A 58 -22.30 10.13 -8.58
C ALA A 58 -23.69 10.76 -8.69
N PHE A 59 -23.81 11.92 -9.38
CA PHE A 59 -25.10 12.55 -9.65
C PHE A 59 -26.05 11.66 -10.48
N LEU A 60 -25.54 10.61 -11.13
CA LEU A 60 -26.31 9.71 -11.99
C LEU A 60 -26.87 8.49 -11.23
N VAL A 61 -26.36 8.17 -10.04
CA VAL A 61 -26.70 6.93 -9.32
C VAL A 61 -27.36 7.25 -7.96
N PRO A 62 -28.69 7.09 -7.83
CA PRO A 62 -29.34 7.17 -6.52
C PRO A 62 -28.91 5.97 -5.65
N PHE A 63 -28.62 6.21 -4.36
CA PHE A 63 -28.13 5.24 -3.35
C PHE A 63 -26.62 4.92 -3.29
N TYR A 64 -25.75 5.67 -3.97
CA TYR A 64 -24.29 5.46 -3.89
C TYR A 64 -23.72 5.53 -2.46
N TYR A 65 -24.13 6.54 -1.68
CA TYR A 65 -23.59 6.78 -0.33
C TYR A 65 -23.94 5.68 0.68
N GLU A 66 -25.11 5.03 0.54
CA GLU A 66 -25.52 3.92 1.42
C GLU A 66 -24.70 2.65 1.13
N ILE A 67 -24.45 2.37 -0.15
CA ILE A 67 -23.59 1.24 -0.57
C ILE A 67 -22.17 1.45 -0.06
N LYS A 68 -21.65 2.69 -0.15
CA LYS A 68 -20.35 3.09 0.39
C LYS A 68 -20.24 2.80 1.89
N PHE A 69 -21.24 3.20 2.67
CA PHE A 69 -21.28 2.96 4.11
C PHE A 69 -21.29 1.46 4.47
N VAL A 70 -22.09 0.66 3.75
CA VAL A 70 -22.14 -0.80 3.94
C VAL A 70 -20.79 -1.46 3.65
N ILE A 71 -20.08 -1.02 2.60
CA ILE A 71 -18.76 -1.55 2.28
C ILE A 71 -17.75 -1.23 3.39
N TYR A 72 -17.74 0.00 3.92
CA TYR A 72 -16.85 0.37 5.01
C TYR A 72 -17.16 -0.41 6.31
N MET A 73 -18.44 -0.57 6.64
CA MET A 73 -18.83 -1.39 7.79
C MET A 73 -18.43 -2.85 7.62
N TRP A 74 -18.57 -3.41 6.41
CA TRP A 74 -18.13 -4.77 6.12
C TRP A 74 -16.63 -4.94 6.27
N LEU A 75 -15.85 -3.95 5.83
CA LEU A 75 -14.39 -3.98 5.95
C LEU A 75 -13.92 -3.97 7.41
N ILE A 76 -14.58 -3.15 8.26
CA ILE A 76 -14.17 -2.95 9.66
C ILE A 76 -14.68 -4.08 10.56
N PHE A 77 -15.94 -4.49 10.42
CA PHE A 77 -16.61 -5.35 11.41
C PHE A 77 -16.79 -6.80 10.99
N LEU A 78 -16.92 -7.07 9.68
CA LEU A 78 -17.28 -8.40 9.17
C LEU A 78 -16.07 -9.21 8.68
N GLY A 79 -14.85 -8.76 8.98
CA GLY A 79 -13.62 -9.43 8.52
C GLY A 79 -13.41 -9.29 7.01
N GLY A 80 -14.07 -8.32 6.35
CA GLY A 80 -13.91 -8.08 4.92
C GLY A 80 -12.47 -7.75 4.53
N ALA A 81 -11.70 -7.11 5.42
CA ALA A 81 -10.29 -6.85 5.20
C ALA A 81 -9.47 -8.15 5.05
N THR A 82 -9.72 -9.18 5.85
CA THR A 82 -9.03 -10.48 5.72
C THR A 82 -9.43 -11.19 4.43
N TRP A 83 -10.72 -11.16 4.07
CA TRP A 83 -11.19 -11.73 2.80
C TRP A 83 -10.55 -11.04 1.57
N VAL A 84 -10.41 -9.72 1.62
CA VAL A 84 -9.73 -8.96 0.56
C VAL A 84 -8.24 -9.30 0.54
N TYR A 85 -7.59 -9.43 1.70
CA TYR A 85 -6.20 -9.83 1.80
C TYR A 85 -5.95 -11.18 1.12
N ASP A 86 -6.73 -12.21 1.45
CA ASP A 86 -6.60 -13.56 0.87
C ASP A 86 -6.76 -13.55 -0.66
N ARG A 87 -7.53 -12.59 -1.18
CA ARG A 87 -7.70 -12.42 -2.63
C ARG A 87 -6.58 -11.62 -3.28
N LEU A 88 -5.99 -10.67 -2.56
CA LEU A 88 -4.88 -9.83 -3.02
C LEU A 88 -3.53 -10.52 -2.90
N GLU A 89 -3.33 -11.43 -1.95
CA GLU A 89 -2.10 -12.20 -1.75
C GLU A 89 -1.56 -12.82 -3.06
N PRO A 90 -2.33 -13.60 -3.85
CA PRO A 90 -1.83 -14.16 -5.10
C PRO A 90 -1.60 -13.13 -6.21
N LEU A 91 -2.15 -11.91 -6.08
CA LEU A 91 -1.84 -10.81 -6.99
C LEU A 91 -0.55 -10.12 -6.59
N LEU A 92 -0.29 -9.98 -5.29
CA LEU A 92 0.96 -9.46 -4.76
C LEU A 92 2.12 -10.39 -5.10
N GLU A 93 1.96 -11.71 -4.94
CA GLU A 93 2.98 -12.69 -5.34
C GLU A 93 3.33 -12.57 -6.84
N LYS A 94 2.33 -12.42 -7.71
CA LYS A 94 2.58 -12.23 -9.15
C LYS A 94 3.27 -10.92 -9.48
N LEU A 95 2.98 -9.87 -8.72
CA LEU A 95 3.67 -8.60 -8.85
C LEU A 95 5.12 -8.76 -8.40
N GLU A 96 5.36 -9.42 -7.26
CA GLU A 96 6.70 -9.75 -6.75
C GLU A 96 7.51 -10.52 -7.79
N ASP A 97 6.95 -11.60 -8.36
CA ASP A 97 7.58 -12.38 -9.44
C ASP A 97 7.93 -11.53 -10.67
N SER A 98 7.03 -10.61 -11.07
CA SER A 98 7.27 -9.72 -12.20
C SER A 98 8.38 -8.71 -11.90
N MET A 99 8.53 -8.33 -10.63
CA MET A 99 9.51 -7.34 -10.17
C MET A 99 10.88 -7.97 -9.97
N GLU A 100 10.97 -9.20 -9.47
CA GLU A 100 12.22 -9.97 -9.43
C GLU A 100 12.81 -10.15 -10.83
N LYS A 101 11.96 -10.43 -11.83
CA LYS A 101 12.38 -10.48 -13.24
C LYS A 101 12.93 -9.16 -13.75
N GLN A 102 12.40 -8.02 -13.29
CA GLN A 102 12.96 -6.72 -13.63
C GLN A 102 14.30 -6.48 -12.94
N LEU A 103 14.44 -6.90 -11.68
CA LEU A 103 15.69 -6.87 -10.95
C LEU A 103 16.77 -7.72 -11.64
N ASP A 104 16.41 -8.89 -12.16
CA ASP A 104 17.36 -9.78 -12.84
C ASP A 104 17.92 -9.19 -14.13
N ASN A 105 17.10 -8.44 -14.86
CA ASN A 105 17.50 -7.75 -16.09
C ASN A 105 18.33 -6.48 -15.86
N LEU A 106 18.63 -6.09 -14.62
CA LEU A 106 19.40 -4.89 -14.35
C LEU A 106 20.87 -4.98 -14.78
N PRO A 107 21.44 -3.85 -15.26
CA PRO A 107 22.88 -3.73 -15.48
C PRO A 107 23.68 -4.07 -14.21
N PRO A 108 24.78 -4.83 -14.33
CA PRO A 108 25.58 -5.25 -13.17
C PRO A 108 26.15 -4.08 -12.36
N GLU A 109 26.42 -2.94 -13.01
CA GLU A 109 26.91 -1.72 -12.35
C GLU A 109 25.94 -1.19 -11.28
N LEU A 110 24.64 -1.26 -11.52
CA LEU A 110 23.60 -0.77 -10.60
C LEU A 110 23.35 -1.76 -9.46
N LYS A 111 23.42 -3.07 -9.74
CA LYS A 111 23.37 -4.12 -8.70
C LYS A 111 24.52 -3.97 -7.71
N ASP A 112 25.73 -3.70 -8.20
CA ASP A 112 26.91 -3.51 -7.34
C ASP A 112 26.85 -2.23 -6.51
N GLU A 113 26.32 -1.14 -7.07
CA GLU A 113 26.11 0.10 -6.32
C GLU A 113 25.08 -0.09 -5.21
N PHE A 114 23.95 -0.75 -5.48
CA PHE A 114 22.94 -1.08 -4.47
C PHE A 114 23.52 -1.90 -3.32
N ASN A 115 24.24 -2.98 -3.65
CA ASN A 115 24.85 -3.86 -2.68
C ASN A 115 25.89 -3.13 -1.80
N LYS A 116 26.56 -2.09 -2.32
CA LYS A 116 27.53 -1.28 -1.57
C LYS A 116 26.89 -0.21 -0.69
N VAL A 117 25.90 0.51 -1.21
CA VAL A 117 25.35 1.71 -0.56
C VAL A 117 24.25 1.34 0.43
N GLY A 118 23.60 0.20 0.22
CA GLY A 118 22.46 -0.22 1.01
C GLY A 118 21.20 0.55 0.64
N SER A 119 20.07 -0.06 0.94
CA SER A 119 18.79 0.28 0.33
C SER A 119 18.22 1.64 0.77
N ALA A 120 18.42 2.03 2.03
CA ALA A 120 17.97 3.32 2.55
C ALA A 120 18.74 4.53 1.96
N GLU A 121 20.07 4.42 1.83
CA GLU A 121 20.90 5.47 1.24
C GLU A 121 20.75 5.52 -0.28
N TRP A 122 20.52 4.36 -0.91
CA TRP A 122 20.20 4.27 -2.32
C TRP A 122 18.88 5.00 -2.65
N MET A 123 17.81 4.78 -1.88
CA MET A 123 16.54 5.49 -2.04
C MET A 123 16.67 7.02 -1.90
N LYS A 124 17.45 7.49 -0.93
CA LYS A 124 17.74 8.93 -0.80
C LYS A 124 18.46 9.49 -2.02
N LYS A 125 19.48 8.78 -2.51
CA LYS A 125 20.22 9.20 -3.71
C LYS A 125 19.37 9.18 -4.96
N ALA A 126 18.53 8.15 -5.13
CA ALA A 126 17.61 8.04 -6.25
C ALA A 126 16.55 9.15 -6.23
N ALA A 127 16.01 9.48 -5.05
CA ALA A 127 15.08 10.60 -4.90
C ALA A 127 15.76 11.96 -5.16
N ALA A 128 16.97 12.16 -4.62
CA ALA A 128 17.71 13.41 -4.74
C ALA A 128 18.23 13.67 -6.16
N ASN A 129 18.67 12.63 -6.86
CA ASN A 129 19.28 12.72 -8.20
C ASN A 129 18.35 12.13 -9.29
N SER A 130 17.04 12.07 -9.04
CA SER A 130 16.06 11.48 -9.96
C SER A 130 16.17 12.02 -11.38
N SER A 131 16.44 13.32 -11.55
CA SER A 131 16.64 13.93 -12.89
C SER A 131 17.90 13.48 -13.60
N GLU A 132 18.98 13.19 -12.88
CA GLU A 132 20.26 12.73 -13.42
C GLU A 132 20.22 11.24 -13.78
N TYR A 133 19.54 10.44 -12.94
CA TYR A 133 19.29 9.03 -13.21
C TYR A 133 18.39 8.85 -14.44
N ILE A 134 17.28 9.59 -14.51
CA ILE A 134 16.34 9.54 -15.65
C ILE A 134 17.00 10.06 -16.94
N SER A 135 17.93 11.03 -16.87
CA SER A 135 18.61 11.51 -18.09
C SER A 135 19.70 10.55 -18.59
N LYS A 136 20.39 9.85 -17.69
CA LYS A 136 21.53 8.99 -18.02
C LYS A 136 21.12 7.58 -18.44
N TYR A 137 20.04 7.03 -17.85
CA TYR A 137 19.57 5.66 -18.12
C TYR A 137 18.10 5.59 -18.58
N GLY A 138 17.40 6.71 -18.71
CA GLY A 138 16.04 6.74 -19.30
C GLY A 138 15.03 5.87 -18.55
N LYS A 139 14.28 5.05 -19.30
CA LYS A 139 13.30 4.09 -18.77
C LYS A 139 13.92 3.08 -17.81
N ASP A 140 15.16 2.66 -18.09
CA ASP A 140 15.86 1.65 -17.32
C ASP A 140 16.24 2.18 -15.93
N ALA A 141 16.55 3.48 -15.78
CA ALA A 141 16.78 4.09 -14.47
C ALA A 141 15.55 4.01 -13.56
N TYR A 142 14.37 4.25 -14.13
CA TYR A 142 13.11 4.19 -13.40
C TYR A 142 12.77 2.75 -13.00
N GLU A 143 12.92 1.80 -13.92
CA GLU A 143 12.72 0.37 -13.63
C GLU A 143 13.71 -0.14 -12.58
N THR A 144 14.98 0.29 -12.67
CA THR A 144 16.01 0.02 -11.67
C THR A 144 15.62 0.59 -10.31
N ALA A 145 15.15 1.83 -10.28
CA ALA A 145 14.81 2.49 -9.03
C ALA A 145 13.65 1.83 -8.30
N MET A 146 12.63 1.46 -9.08
CA MET A 146 11.47 0.78 -8.54
C MET A 146 11.82 -0.64 -8.07
N ALA A 147 12.54 -1.43 -8.88
CA ALA A 147 12.93 -2.79 -8.54
C ALA A 147 13.75 -2.87 -7.25
N MET A 148 14.67 -1.93 -7.02
CA MET A 148 15.49 -1.90 -5.80
C MET A 148 14.71 -1.45 -4.56
N ALA A 149 13.87 -0.42 -4.68
CA ALA A 149 12.99 0.03 -3.61
C ALA A 149 12.06 -1.09 -3.12
N ILE A 150 11.59 -1.89 -4.08
CA ILE A 150 10.71 -3.02 -3.82
C ILE A 150 11.48 -4.16 -3.16
N LYS A 151 12.66 -4.53 -3.68
CA LYS A 151 13.50 -5.57 -3.06
C LYS A 151 13.75 -5.26 -1.58
N GLN A 152 14.04 -4.00 -1.26
CA GLN A 152 14.17 -3.55 0.12
C GLN A 152 12.91 -3.81 0.96
N SER A 153 11.73 -3.54 0.41
CA SER A 153 10.47 -3.75 1.12
C SER A 153 10.18 -5.24 1.37
N VAL A 154 10.50 -6.10 0.40
CA VAL A 154 10.37 -7.57 0.50
C VAL A 154 11.36 -8.12 1.52
N ASP A 155 12.65 -7.76 1.42
CA ASP A 155 13.69 -8.19 2.36
C ASP A 155 13.37 -7.76 3.80
N SER A 156 12.77 -6.56 3.97
CA SER A 156 12.34 -6.06 5.27
C SER A 156 11.15 -6.85 5.84
N ALA A 157 10.21 -7.28 4.99
CA ALA A 157 9.06 -8.09 5.39
C ALA A 157 9.49 -9.51 5.78
N ASP A 158 10.42 -10.12 5.05
CA ASP A 158 10.95 -11.45 5.35
C ASP A 158 11.81 -11.48 6.63
N THR A 159 12.59 -10.43 6.85
CA THR A 159 13.35 -10.26 8.11
C THR A 159 12.40 -10.14 9.30
N SER A 160 11.25 -9.46 9.14
CA SER A 160 10.22 -9.36 10.16
C SER A 160 9.56 -10.71 10.47
N LYS A 161 9.25 -11.52 9.45
CA LYS A 161 8.69 -12.88 9.62
C LYS A 161 9.63 -13.86 10.33
N LYS A 162 10.96 -13.71 10.18
CA LYS A 162 11.97 -14.59 10.82
C LYS A 162 12.28 -14.24 12.28
N THR A 163 11.87 -13.06 12.74
CA THR A 163 12.20 -12.55 14.09
C THR A 163 11.05 -12.71 15.10
N LYS A 164 9.84 -13.08 14.63
CA LYS A 164 8.72 -13.57 15.45
C LYS A 164 8.77 -15.09 15.54
#